data_AF-A0A244CS03-F1
#
_entry.id   AF-A0A244CS03-F1
#
_cell.length_a   1.000
_cell.length_b   1.000
_cell.length_c   1.000
_cell.angle_alpha   90.00
_cell.angle_beta   90.00
_cell.angle_gamma   90.00
#
_symmetry.space_group_name_H-M   'P 1'
#
loop_
_entity.id
_entity.type
_entity.pdbx_description
1 polymer ?
#
loop_
_entity_poly.entity_id
_entity_poly.type
_entity_poly.pdbx_seq_one_letter_code
_entity_poly.pdbx_strand_id
1 'polypeptide(L)'
;MKNSAQVGQSIIAQAHFGCLLTMSLLGVILLTEGLTTALLLLSGTAGALCAAFLLLYWKGKGGVFFVLALICPLLLIIFAQLPTFLALAELVIGYFCALSVVLVIVGQYQKRA
;
A
#
# COMPACT_ATOMS: atom_id res chain seq x y z
N MET A 1 24.28 10.02 3.14
CA MET A 1 23.25 8.98 2.94
C MET A 1 22.02 9.36 3.76
N LYS A 2 20.80 9.29 3.21
CA LYS A 2 19.58 9.57 3.99
C LYS A 2 19.36 8.45 5.02
N ASN A 3 19.06 8.80 6.27
CA ASN A 3 18.63 7.80 7.25
C ASN A 3 17.18 7.36 6.95
N SER A 4 16.80 6.15 7.36
CA SER A 4 15.48 5.53 7.17
C SER A 4 14.31 6.50 7.45
N ALA A 5 14.41 7.33 8.49
CA ALA A 5 13.41 8.35 8.82
C ALA A 5 13.25 9.41 7.72
N GLN A 6 14.35 9.90 7.14
CA GLN A 6 14.32 10.89 6.05
C GLN A 6 13.75 10.28 4.76
N VAL A 7 14.01 8.99 4.51
CA VAL A 7 13.39 8.26 3.39
C VAL A 7 11.88 8.16 3.62
N GLY A 8 11.45 7.75 4.82
CA GLY A 8 10.03 7.66 5.17
C GLY A 8 9.29 8.98 4.99
N GLN A 9 9.87 10.09 5.47
CA GLN A 9 9.29 11.42 5.31
C GLN A 9 9.16 11.84 3.85
N SER A 10 10.18 11.56 3.04
CA SER A 10 10.13 11.83 1.60
C SER A 10 9.02 11.04 0.89
N ILE A 11 8.78 9.79 1.30
CA ILE A 11 7.73 8.94 0.72
C ILE A 11 6.35 9.40 1.18
N ILE A 12 6.16 9.67 2.47
CA ILE A 12 4.90 10.19 3.03
C ILE A 12 4.49 11.50 2.33
N ALA A 13 5.45 12.40 2.10
CA ALA A 13 5.20 13.66 1.41
C ALA A 13 4.67 13.47 -0.02
N GLN A 14 5.05 12.38 -0.70
CA GLN A 14 4.66 12.07 -2.09
C GLN A 14 3.51 11.05 -2.17
N ALA A 15 2.99 10.56 -1.04
CA ALA A 15 1.98 9.50 -1.01
C ALA A 15 0.68 9.88 -1.75
N HIS A 16 0.36 11.17 -1.84
CA HIS A 16 -0.79 11.65 -2.62
C HIS A 16 -0.70 11.25 -4.10
N PHE A 17 0.51 11.22 -4.67
CA PHE A 17 0.72 10.89 -6.07
C PHE A 17 0.45 9.40 -6.29
N GLY A 18 0.95 8.54 -5.39
CA GLY A 18 0.67 7.11 -5.40
C GLY A 18 -0.83 6.81 -5.26
N CYS A 19 -1.51 7.53 -4.37
CA CYS A 19 -2.96 7.40 -4.18
C CYS A 19 -3.75 7.79 -5.44
N LEU A 20 -3.44 8.93 -6.06
CA LEU A 20 -4.13 9.38 -7.28
C LEU A 20 -3.91 8.41 -8.45
N LEU A 21 -2.67 7.94 -8.62
CA LEU A 21 -2.32 7.00 -9.68
C LEU A 21 -3.06 5.67 -9.52
N THR A 22 -2.99 5.07 -8.33
CA THR A 22 -3.63 3.77 -8.05
C THR A 22 -5.16 3.85 -8.10
N MET A 23 -5.76 4.93 -7.61
CA MET A 23 -7.20 5.16 -7.76
C MET A 23 -7.63 5.28 -9.23
N SER A 24 -6.83 5.96 -10.05
CA SER A 24 -7.10 6.06 -11.50
C SER A 24 -7.03 4.70 -12.18
N LEU A 25 -6.03 3.88 -11.84
CA LEU A 25 -5.90 2.52 -12.38
C LEU A 25 -7.02 1.59 -11.91
N LEU A 26 -7.46 1.68 -10.64
CA LEU A 26 -8.66 0.96 -10.18
C LEU A 26 -9.92 1.42 -10.92
N GLY A 27 -10.02 2.71 -11.24
CA GLY A 27 -11.10 3.24 -12.07
C GLY A 27 -11.12 2.61 -13.46
N VAL A 28 -9.97 2.38 -14.08
CA VAL A 28 -9.88 1.67 -15.37
C VAL A 28 -10.36 0.22 -15.23
N ILE A 29 -9.92 -0.51 -14.20
CA ILE A 29 -10.33 -1.91 -13.97
C ILE A 29 -11.83 -2.01 -13.72
N LEU A 30 -12.39 -1.08 -12.93
CA LEU A 30 -13.82 -1.00 -12.66
C LEU A 30 -14.64 -0.89 -13.94
N LEU A 31 -14.14 -0.16 -14.94
CA LEU A 31 -14.81 0.03 -16.23
C LEU A 31 -14.66 -1.17 -17.18
N THR A 32 -13.69 -2.05 -16.97
CA THR A 32 -13.41 -3.18 -17.89
C THR A 32 -13.96 -4.52 -17.40
N GLU A 33 -13.69 -4.92 -16.16
CA GLU A 33 -14.15 -6.21 -15.60
C GLU A 33 -15.00 -6.04 -14.32
N GLY A 34 -15.06 -4.83 -13.77
CA GLY A 34 -15.62 -4.58 -12.44
C GLY A 34 -14.58 -4.81 -11.34
N LEU A 35 -14.99 -4.55 -10.09
CA LEU A 35 -14.13 -4.76 -8.91
C LEU A 35 -14.70 -5.85 -8.03
N THR A 36 -13.81 -6.72 -7.55
CA THR A 36 -14.15 -7.80 -6.63
C THR A 36 -13.94 -7.33 -5.20
N THR A 37 -15.03 -7.19 -4.45
CA THR A 37 -15.00 -6.70 -3.07
C THR A 37 -14.07 -7.52 -2.16
N ALA A 38 -14.00 -8.84 -2.37
CA ALA A 38 -13.08 -9.71 -1.63
C ALA A 38 -11.60 -9.38 -1.90
N LEU A 39 -11.23 -9.08 -3.16
CA LEU A 39 -9.86 -8.70 -3.52
C LEU A 39 -9.53 -7.30 -3.01
N LEU A 40 -10.48 -6.36 -3.05
CA LEU A 40 -10.32 -5.04 -2.44
C LEU A 40 -10.09 -5.10 -0.93
N LEU A 41 -10.84 -5.93 -0.21
CA LEU A 41 -10.65 -6.11 1.24
C LEU A 41 -9.30 -6.76 1.56
N LEU A 42 -8.95 -7.82 0.83
CA LEU A 42 -7.69 -8.54 1.04
C LEU A 42 -6.48 -7.65 0.72
N SER A 43 -6.50 -6.98 -0.43
CA SER A 43 -5.45 -6.04 -0.82
C SER A 43 -5.38 -4.83 0.11
N GLY A 44 -6.54 -4.30 0.51
CA GLY A 44 -6.64 -3.16 1.41
C GLY A 44 -6.04 -3.42 2.79
N THR A 45 -6.38 -4.56 3.38
CA THR A 45 -5.83 -4.99 4.68
C THR A 45 -4.32 -5.24 4.62
N ALA A 46 -3.85 -5.94 3.58
CA ALA A 46 -2.42 -6.18 3.39
C ALA A 46 -1.62 -4.89 3.13
N GLY A 47 -2.17 -3.96 2.35
CA GLY A 47 -1.55 -2.65 2.06
C GLY A 47 -1.44 -1.79 3.32
N ALA A 48 -2.50 -1.75 4.12
CA ALA A 48 -2.51 -1.05 5.41
C ALA A 48 -1.51 -1.66 6.40
N LEU A 49 -1.43 -2.99 6.47
CA LEU A 49 -0.47 -3.69 7.33
C LEU A 49 0.97 -3.42 6.89
N CYS A 50 1.26 -3.44 5.59
CA CYS A 50 2.57 -3.06 5.07
C CYS A 50 2.94 -1.62 5.43
N ALA A 51 2.01 -0.67 5.26
CA ALA A 51 2.23 0.70 5.67
C ALA A 51 2.57 0.81 7.18
N ALA A 52 1.86 0.06 8.03
CA ALA A 52 2.16 0.00 9.46
C ALA A 52 3.59 -0.49 9.74
N PHE A 53 4.02 -1.57 9.09
CA PHE A 53 5.40 -2.08 9.23
C PHE A 53 6.45 -1.07 8.73
N LEU A 54 6.23 -0.43 7.58
CA LEU A 54 7.12 0.62 7.08
C LEU A 54 7.21 1.81 8.05
N LEU A 55 6.10 2.23 8.64
CA LEU A 55 6.08 3.31 9.64
C LEU A 55 6.86 2.94 10.90
N LEU A 56 6.77 1.69 11.38
CA LEU A 56 7.57 1.21 12.52
C LEU A 56 9.06 1.18 12.19
N TYR A 57 9.40 0.73 10.98
CA TYR A 57 10.78 0.74 10.48
C TYR A 57 11.33 2.18 10.41
N TRP A 58 10.60 3.12 9.80
CA TRP A 58 11.04 4.52 9.69
C TRP A 58 11.12 5.25 11.02
N LYS A 59 10.38 4.78 12.04
CA LYS A 59 10.51 5.25 13.44
C LYS A 59 11.69 4.63 14.20
N GLY A 60 12.51 3.81 13.54
CA GLY A 60 13.71 3.22 14.15
C GLY A 60 13.44 2.00 15.03
N LYS A 61 12.26 1.35 14.94
CA LYS A 61 11.97 0.14 15.73
C LYS A 61 12.73 -1.12 15.30
N GLY A 62 13.55 -1.03 14.25
CA GLY A 62 14.44 -2.11 13.78
C GLY A 62 14.15 -2.59 12.36
N GLY A 63 15.15 -3.23 11.75
CA GLY A 63 15.10 -3.70 10.35
C GLY A 63 14.12 -4.85 10.09
N VAL A 64 13.70 -5.59 11.13
CA VAL A 64 12.73 -6.69 11.01
C VAL A 64 11.41 -6.18 10.41
N PHE A 65 10.96 -4.98 10.78
CA PHE A 65 9.74 -4.40 10.22
C PHE A 65 9.85 -4.11 8.72
N PHE A 66 11.04 -3.76 8.23
CA PHE A 66 11.26 -3.62 6.79
C PHE A 66 11.13 -4.96 6.06
N VAL A 67 11.72 -6.02 6.63
CA VAL A 67 11.60 -7.38 6.07
C VAL A 67 10.14 -7.85 6.07
N LEU A 68 9.40 -7.60 7.15
CA LEU A 68 7.97 -7.90 7.21
C LEU A 68 7.17 -7.13 6.14
N ALA A 69 7.47 -5.84 5.94
CA ALA A 69 6.85 -5.04 4.89
C ALA A 69 7.15 -5.59 3.48
N LEU A 70 8.38 -6.06 3.22
CA LEU A 70 8.77 -6.68 1.94
C LEU A 70 8.03 -7.99 1.67
N ILE A 71 7.69 -8.75 2.71
CA ILE A 71 7.01 -10.04 2.60
C ILE A 71 5.49 -9.88 2.40
N CYS A 72 4.88 -8.79 2.87
CA CYS A 72 3.44 -8.52 2.72
C CYS A 72 2.88 -8.76 1.30
N PRO A 73 3.44 -8.17 0.22
CA PRO A 73 2.89 -8.37 -1.13
C PRO A 73 3.08 -9.82 -1.63
N LEU A 74 4.12 -10.52 -1.16
CA LEU A 74 4.33 -11.93 -1.50
C LEU A 74 3.24 -12.80 -0.87
N LEU A 75 2.97 -12.63 0.41
CA LEU A 75 1.90 -13.37 1.10
C LEU A 75 0.54 -13.06 0.49
N LEU A 76 0.30 -11.79 0.15
CA LEU A 76 -0.93 -11.36 -0.51
C LEU A 76 -1.20 -12.15 -1.80
N ILE A 77 -0.19 -12.30 -2.66
CA ILE A 77 -0.31 -13.03 -3.92
C ILE A 77 -0.48 -14.54 -3.68
N ILE A 78 0.25 -15.12 -2.71
CA ILE A 78 0.18 -16.56 -2.42
C ILE A 78 -1.20 -16.98 -1.90
N PHE A 79 -1.85 -16.14 -1.10
CA PHE A 79 -3.15 -16.47 -0.50
C PHE A 79 -4.36 -15.98 -1.29
N ALA A 80 -4.17 -15.19 -2.34
CA ALA A 80 -5.27 -14.69 -3.15
C ALA A 80 -5.79 -15.77 -4.12
N GLN A 81 -7.10 -15.92 -4.17
CA GLN A 81 -7.77 -16.68 -5.22
C GLN A 81 -8.03 -15.76 -6.40
N LEU A 82 -7.37 -16.03 -7.52
CA LEU A 82 -7.36 -15.14 -8.68
C LEU A 82 -8.05 -15.82 -9.86
N PRO A 83 -9.27 -15.38 -10.24
CA PRO A 83 -10.01 -15.97 -11.36
C PRO A 83 -9.43 -15.60 -12.73
N THR A 84 -8.79 -14.43 -12.84
CA THR A 84 -8.23 -13.90 -14.08
C THR A 84 -6.89 -13.21 -13.82
N PHE A 85 -6.14 -12.95 -14.88
CA PHE A 85 -4.93 -12.13 -14.78
C PHE A 85 -5.24 -10.68 -14.39
N LEU A 86 -6.40 -10.14 -14.80
CA LEU A 86 -6.78 -8.78 -14.43
C LEU A 86 -7.14 -8.66 -12.94
N ALA A 87 -7.66 -9.72 -12.33
CA ALA A 87 -7.85 -9.80 -10.88
C ALA A 87 -6.52 -9.68 -10.10
N LEU A 88 -5.40 -10.13 -10.67
CA LEU A 88 -4.07 -9.87 -10.10
C LEU A 88 -3.73 -8.37 -10.13
N ALA A 89 -4.06 -7.69 -11.23
CA ALA A 89 -3.87 -6.24 -11.34
C ALA A 89 -4.72 -5.51 -10.30
N GLU A 90 -5.99 -5.89 -10.13
CA GLU A 90 -6.87 -5.36 -9.08
C GLU A 90 -6.24 -5.53 -7.68
N LEU A 91 -5.78 -6.74 -7.36
CA LEU A 91 -5.17 -7.06 -6.06
C LEU A 91 -3.92 -6.22 -5.80
N VAL A 92 -3.01 -6.12 -6.76
CA VAL A 92 -1.75 -5.38 -6.61
C VAL A 92 -2.01 -3.87 -6.53
N ILE A 93 -2.87 -3.34 -7.39
CA ILE A 93 -3.19 -1.90 -7.39
C ILE A 93 -3.94 -1.52 -6.12
N GLY A 94 -4.90 -2.34 -5.67
CA GLY A 94 -5.61 -2.15 -4.40
C GLY A 94 -4.68 -2.12 -3.21
N TYR A 95 -3.65 -2.97 -3.21
CA TYR A 95 -2.62 -3.01 -2.17
C TYR A 95 -1.83 -1.70 -2.10
N PHE A 96 -1.34 -1.20 -3.25
CA PHE A 96 -0.62 0.07 -3.30
C PHE A 96 -1.52 1.27 -3.04
N CYS A 97 -2.80 1.19 -3.40
CA CYS A 97 -3.79 2.21 -3.08
C CYS A 97 -3.96 2.34 -1.56
N ALA A 98 -4.25 1.24 -0.87
CA ALA A 98 -4.43 1.26 0.58
C ALA A 98 -3.15 1.68 1.33
N LEU A 99 -1.98 1.20 0.91
CA LEU A 99 -0.70 1.67 1.43
C LEU A 99 -0.59 3.19 1.28
N SER A 100 -0.85 3.72 0.08
CA SER A 100 -0.77 5.15 -0.20
C SER A 100 -1.77 5.97 0.63
N VAL A 101 -3.01 5.50 0.77
CA VAL A 101 -4.05 6.14 1.58
C VAL A 101 -3.61 6.25 3.04
N VAL A 102 -3.09 5.16 3.63
CA VAL A 102 -2.58 5.18 5.01
C VAL A 102 -1.45 6.19 5.16
N LEU A 103 -0.51 6.23 4.21
CA LEU A 103 0.59 7.19 4.25
C LEU A 103 0.11 8.64 4.08
N VAL A 104 -0.89 8.89 3.23
CA VAL A 104 -1.53 10.21 3.09
C VAL A 104 -2.14 10.63 4.43
N ILE A 105 -2.94 9.77 5.05
CA ILE A 105 -3.59 10.04 6.33
C ILE A 105 -2.53 10.39 7.39
N VAL A 106 -1.49 9.58 7.51
CA VAL A 106 -0.39 9.82 8.45
C VAL A 106 0.33 11.15 8.15
N GLY A 107 0.59 11.45 6.87
CA GLY A 107 1.19 12.71 6.46
C GLY A 107 0.33 13.93 6.83
N GLN A 108 -1.00 13.83 6.73
CA GLN A 108 -1.92 14.88 7.18
C GLN A 108 -1.90 15.05 8.70
N TYR A 109 -1.87 13.95 9.46
CA TYR A 109 -1.76 14.02 10.92
C TYR A 109 -0.44 14.66 11.36
N GLN A 110 0.69 14.34 10.72
CA GLN A 110 2.00 14.92 11.05
C GLN A 110 2.09 16.42 10.75
N LYS A 111 1.33 16.95 9.79
CA LYS A 111 1.27 18.40 9.51
C LYS A 111 0.47 19.19 10.53
N ARG A 112 -0.37 18.53 11.33
CA ARG A 112 -1.27 19.16 12.32
C ARG A 112 -0.73 19.10 13.75
N ALA A 113 0.28 18.29 14.01
CA ALA A 113 0.94 18.13 15.31
C ALA A 113 2.16 19.05 15.42
#